data_AF-A0A914VDV8-F1
#
_entry.id   AF-A0A914VDV8-F1
#
_cell.length_a   1.000
_cell.length_b   1.000
_cell.length_c   1.000
_cell.angle_alpha   90.00
_cell.angle_beta   90.00
_cell.angle_gamma   90.00
#
_symmetry.space_group_name_H-M   'P 1'
#
loop_
_entity.id
_entity.type
_entity.pdbx_description
1 polymer ?
#
loop_
_entity_poly.entity_id
_entity_poly.type
_entity_poly.pdbx_seq_one_letter_code
_entity_poly.pdbx_strand_id
1 'polypeptide(L)' 'TVSTNVEAFRLRNPIVEEDGTKKMKLEFDVRRFIPSEVSVKTNTKDNSLTIDAEHKSDDAKYEFHRYYVLPQGVKADGK' A
#
# COMPACT_ATOMS: atom_id res chain seq x y z
N THR A 1 10.38 20.33 -2.33
CA THR A 1 9.62 19.47 -3.26
C THR A 1 10.23 18.09 -3.30
N VAL A 2 9.89 17.21 -2.37
CA VAL A 2 10.44 15.83 -2.32
C VAL A 2 9.37 14.93 -1.71
N SER A 3 8.55 14.25 -2.52
CA SER A 3 7.76 13.07 -2.06
C SER A 3 7.17 12.23 -3.21
N THR A 4 6.96 12.77 -4.41
CA THR A 4 6.30 12.00 -5.49
C THR A 4 7.20 10.96 -6.18
N ASN A 5 8.52 11.16 -6.24
CA ASN A 5 9.40 10.30 -7.07
C ASN A 5 9.79 8.96 -6.42
N VAL A 6 9.72 8.82 -5.10
CA VAL A 6 10.16 7.59 -4.40
C VAL A 6 9.07 6.51 -4.44
N GLU A 7 7.80 6.88 -4.24
CA GLU A 7 6.67 5.95 -4.39
C GLU A 7 6.63 5.35 -5.80
N ALA A 8 6.76 6.20 -6.82
CA ALA A 8 6.77 5.75 -8.22
C ALA A 8 7.96 4.83 -8.54
N PHE A 9 9.07 4.89 -7.79
CA PHE A 9 10.20 3.99 -7.97
C PHE A 9 9.98 2.61 -7.33
N ARG A 10 9.46 2.53 -6.09
CA ARG A 10 9.21 1.23 -5.44
C ARG A 10 8.05 0.46 -6.05
N LEU A 11 7.11 1.14 -6.70
CA LEU A 11 6.03 0.51 -7.46
C LEU A 11 6.49 -0.10 -8.79
N ARG A 12 7.65 0.30 -9.33
CA ARG A 12 8.15 -0.19 -10.64
C ARG A 12 8.77 -1.58 -10.57
N ASN A 13 9.30 -2.00 -9.43
CA ASN A 13 9.74 -3.38 -9.20
C ASN A 13 9.50 -3.78 -7.74
N PRO A 14 8.28 -4.25 -7.41
CA PRO A 14 7.92 -4.57 -6.03
C PRO A 14 8.41 -5.96 -5.59
N ILE A 15 9.10 -6.72 -6.43
CA ILE A 15 9.56 -8.08 -6.08
C ILE A 15 10.90 -8.00 -5.36
N VAL A 16 10.94 -8.56 -4.15
CA VAL A 16 12.14 -8.69 -3.32
C VAL A 16 12.38 -10.17 -2.98
N GLU A 17 13.63 -10.54 -2.71
CA GLU A 17 13.99 -11.88 -2.23
C GLU A 17 14.52 -11.76 -0.80
N GLU A 18 13.87 -12.47 0.13
CA GLU A 18 14.23 -12.51 1.55
C GLU A 18 14.22 -13.97 2.00
N ASP A 19 15.32 -14.45 2.59
CA ASP A 19 15.48 -15.83 3.08
C ASP A 19 15.18 -16.90 2.00
N GLY A 20 15.59 -16.64 0.76
CA GLY A 20 15.33 -17.52 -0.39
C GLY A 20 13.86 -17.54 -0.86
N THR A 21 13.01 -16.68 -0.29
CA THR A 21 11.60 -16.56 -0.66
C THR A 21 11.37 -15.25 -1.42
N LYS A 22 10.77 -15.35 -2.61
CA LYS A 22 10.34 -14.17 -3.37
C LYS A 22 9.04 -13.62 -2.80
N LYS A 23 9.05 -12.35 -2.40
CA LYS A 23 7.92 -11.63 -1.84
C LYS A 23 7.63 -10.38 -2.66
N MET A 24 6.39 -9.92 -2.63
CA MET A 24 6.03 -8.61 -3.15
C MET A 24 5.98 -7.62 -2.00
N LYS A 25 6.78 -6.55 -2.07
CA LYS A 25 6.86 -5.48 -1.10
C LYS A 25 6.33 -4.18 -1.70
N LEU A 26 5.27 -3.65 -1.10
CA LEU A 26 4.66 -2.37 -1.45
C LEU A 26 4.90 -1.38 -0.31
N GLU A 27 5.22 -0.14 -0.64
CA GLU A 27 5.47 0.93 0.33
C GLU A 27 4.74 2.20 -0.09
N PHE A 28 4.08 2.82 0.88
CA PHE A 28 3.23 3.99 0.70
C PHE A 28 3.61 5.07 1.71
N ASP A 29 3.67 6.32 1.28
CA ASP A 29 3.89 7.46 2.16
C ASP A 29 2.55 7.94 2.73
N VAL A 30 2.20 7.41 3.90
CA VAL A 30 0.98 7.76 4.64
C VAL A 30 1.26 8.69 5.83
N ARG A 31 2.36 9.46 5.81
CA ARG A 31 2.80 10.30 6.95
C ARG A 31 1.80 11.39 7.38
N ARG A 32 0.75 11.64 6.59
CA ARG A 32 -0.33 12.59 6.92
C ARG A 32 -1.47 11.98 7.73
N PHE A 33 -1.42 10.68 7.99
CA PHE A 33 -2.47 9.91 8.65
C PHE A 33 -1.92 9.24 9.90
N ILE A 34 -2.74 9.10 10.93
CA ILE A 34 -2.40 8.25 12.09
C ILE A 34 -2.70 6.77 11.78
N PRO A 35 -2.13 5.80 12.52
CA PRO A 35 -2.34 4.39 12.22
C PRO A 35 -3.81 3.95 12.16
N SER A 36 -4.69 4.55 12.97
CA SER A 36 -6.13 4.23 12.98
C SER A 36 -6.90 4.79 11.79
N GLU A 37 -6.35 5.75 11.06
CA GLU A 37 -6.96 6.32 9.85
C GLU A 37 -6.61 5.52 8.60
N VAL A 38 -5.65 4.59 8.68
CA VAL A 38 -5.18 3.80 7.54
C VAL A 38 -5.79 2.40 7.59
N SER A 39 -6.47 2.00 6.51
CA SER A 39 -7.02 0.66 6.31
C SER A 39 -6.31 -0.04 5.16
N VAL A 40 -5.89 -1.28 5.39
CA VAL A 40 -5.32 -2.16 4.37
C VAL A 40 -6.18 -3.42 4.29
N LYS A 41 -6.73 -3.71 3.10
CA LYS A 41 -7.62 -4.85 2.88
C LYS A 41 -7.14 -5.66 1.70
N THR A 42 -7.01 -6.97 1.89
CA THR A 42 -6.84 -7.91 0.78
C THR A 42 -8.18 -8.54 0.45
N ASN A 43 -8.52 -8.59 -0.84
CA ASN A 43 -9.67 -9.34 -1.32
C ASN A 43 -9.18 -10.54 -2.13
N THR A 44 -9.54 -11.74 -1.66
CA THR A 44 -9.08 -13.01 -2.24
C THR A 44 -9.86 -13.41 -3.49
N LYS A 45 -11.07 -12.87 -3.70
CA LYS A 45 -11.89 -13.16 -4.88
C LYS A 45 -11.40 -12.43 -6.12
N ASP A 46 -10.94 -11.20 -5.96
CA ASP A 46 -10.41 -10.35 -7.03
C ASP A 46 -8.87 -10.29 -7.04
N ASN A 47 -8.22 -10.99 -6.10
CA ASN A 47 -6.78 -10.99 -5.88
C ASN A 47 -6.20 -9.57 -5.83
N SER A 48 -6.81 -8.72 -4.99
CA SER A 48 -6.45 -7.31 -4.91
C SER A 48 -6.12 -6.84 -3.50
N LEU A 49 -5.42 -5.71 -3.42
CA LEU A 49 -5.10 -4.98 -2.21
C LEU A 49 -5.64 -3.55 -2.35
N THR A 50 -6.42 -3.13 -1.35
CA THR A 50 -6.88 -1.75 -1.22
C THR A 50 -6.22 -1.11 0.00
N ILE A 51 -5.72 0.12 -0.17
CA ILE A 51 -5.27 0.99 0.91
C ILE A 51 -6.14 2.25 0.89
N ASP A 52 -6.83 2.49 1.99
CA ASP A 52 -7.65 3.68 2.19
C ASP A 52 -7.15 4.43 3.42
N ALA A 53 -7.02 5.75 3.32
CA ALA A 53 -6.84 6.61 4.48
C ALA A 53 -7.57 7.94 4.29
N GLU A 54 -8.26 8.38 5.34
CA GLU A 54 -8.96 9.66 5.36
C GLU A 54 -8.65 10.38 6.68
N HIS A 55 -8.25 11.65 6.58
CA HIS A 55 -8.04 12.54 7.71
C HIS A 55 -8.91 13.78 7.52
N LYS A 56 -9.60 14.19 8.58
CA LYS A 56 -10.40 15.41 8.60
C LYS A 56 -10.24 16.13 9.93
N SER A 57 -9.83 17.39 9.85
CA SER A 57 -9.77 18.36 10.95
C SER A 57 -10.38 19.69 10.50
N ASP A 58 -10.42 20.68 11.40
CA ASP A 58 -10.94 22.01 11.08
C ASP A 58 -10.08 22.74 10.03
N ASP A 59 -8.77 22.45 10.00
CA ASP A 59 -7.80 23.13 9.12
C ASP A 59 -7.45 22.34 7.86
N ALA A 60 -7.74 21.02 7.81
CA ALA A 60 -7.31 20.17 6.71
C ALA A 60 -8.21 18.96 6.46
N LYS A 61 -8.29 18.57 5.18
CA LYS A 61 -8.84 17.30 4.74
C LYS A 61 -7.84 16.61 3.80
N TYR A 62 -7.49 15.36 4.09
CA TYR A 62 -6.62 14.53 3.24
C TYR A 62 -7.28 13.19 2.97
N GLU A 63 -7.12 12.70 1.74
CA GLU A 63 -7.60 11.40 1.30
C GLU A 63 -6.46 10.69 0.55
N PHE A 64 -6.30 9.39 0.81
CA PHE A 64 -5.36 8.52 0.12
C PHE A 64 -6.09 7.22 -0.23
N HIS A 65 -6.24 6.97 -1.53
CA HIS A 65 -6.89 5.77 -2.05
C HIS A 65 -5.97 5.09 -3.06
N ARG A 66 -5.66 3.83 -2.80
CA ARG A 66 -4.90 2.98 -3.72
C ARG A 66 -5.55 1.62 -3.85
N TYR A 67 -5.58 1.15 -5.10
CA TYR A 67 -6.03 -0.19 -5.46
C TYR A 67 -4.94 -0.86 -6.28
N TYR A 68 -4.59 -2.09 -5.90
CA TYR A 68 -3.60 -2.91 -6.58
C TYR A 68 -4.18 -4.27 -6.90
N VAL A 69 -4.18 -4.63 -8.18
CA VAL A 69 -4.35 -6.03 -8.58
C VAL A 69 -3.03 -6.75 -8.32
N LEU A 70 -3.06 -7.80 -7.52
CA LEU A 70 -1.89 -8.59 -7.21
C LEU A 70 -1.60 -9.54 -8.38
N PRO A 71 -0.32 -9.78 -8.72
CA PRO A 71 0.04 -10.82 -9.67
C PRO A 71 -0.51 -12.19 -9.27
N GLN A 72 -0.75 -13.06 -10.25
CA GLN A 72 -1.15 -14.44 -9.98
C GLN A 72 -0.09 -15.14 -9.12
N GLY A 73 -0.56 -15.90 -8.12
CA GLY A 73 0.31 -16.65 -7.21
C GLY A 73 0.79 -15.86 -5.99
N VAL A 74 0.61 -14.54 -5.95
CA VAL A 74 0.81 -13.76 -4.71
C VAL A 74 -0.36 -14.06 -3.78
N LYS A 75 -0.05 -14.50 -2.56
CA LYS A 75 -1.03 -14.72 -1.49
C LYS A 75 -0.73 -13.77 -0.35
N ALA A 76 -1.76 -13.19 0.26
CA ALA A 76 -1.58 -12.52 1.54
C ALA A 76 -1.09 -13.55 2.56
N ASP A 77 0.05 -13.28 3.18
CA ASP A 77 0.52 -14.02 4.33
C ASP A 77 -0.27 -13.50 5.54
N GLY A 78 -1.39 -14.17 5.84
CA GLY A 78 -2.18 -13.86 7.02
C GLY A 78 -1.41 -14.29 8.27
N LYS A 79 -0.94 -13.33 9.06
CA LYS A 79 -0.70 -13.57 10.48
C LYS A 79 -1.97 -13.32 11.27
#